data_AF-A0A9J2PLY4-F1
#
_entry.id   AF-A0A9J2PLY4-F1
#
_cell.length_a   1.000
_cell.length_b   1.000
_cell.length_c   1.000
_cell.angle_alpha   90.00
_cell.angle_beta   90.00
_cell.angle_gamma   90.00
#
_symmetry.space_group_name_H-M   'P 1'
#
loop_
_entity.id
_entity.type
_entity.pdbx_description
1 polymer ?
#
loop_
_entity_poly.entity_id
_entity_poly.type
_entity_poly.pdbx_seq_one_letter_code
_entity_poly.pdbx_strand_id
1 'polypeptide(L)'
;MSEKKDCPLSNDEPKKLKPCCACPETKKARDECIVLNGEEKCGTYIEAHKKCLRDHGFDLQLSQQEILKRDIAIKNQIECIKHLEKSSQKQVGDLCGQVKKQIVELAVHIDTLQRLANKVKSVKQREELLVHVKEHRMELQRNRQSLRQAVLTQMKYIEEYSRDYLFRHGDMNNEEMELRNRIKRSENLKNESMKANFFTPE
;
A
#
# COMPACT_ATOMS: atom_id res chain seq x y z
N MET A 1 -15.19 -17.25 50.67
CA MET A 1 -13.84 -17.56 51.19
C MET A 1 -13.00 -17.84 49.95
N SER A 2 -12.32 -16.84 49.38
CA SER A 2 -10.94 -16.41 49.73
C SER A 2 -9.96 -17.58 49.48
N GLU A 3 -8.90 -17.51 48.69
CA GLU A 3 -7.77 -16.55 48.68
C GLU A 3 -7.05 -16.59 47.30
N LYS A 4 -6.81 -15.44 46.66
CA LYS A 4 -5.50 -14.73 46.50
C LYS A 4 -4.28 -15.58 46.09
N LYS A 5 -3.69 -15.22 44.94
CA LYS A 5 -2.24 -15.24 44.74
C LYS A 5 -1.83 -14.03 43.90
N ASP A 6 -1.12 -13.12 44.55
CA ASP A 6 -0.53 -11.91 43.98
C ASP A 6 0.72 -12.22 43.14
N CYS A 7 0.98 -11.29 42.22
CA CYS A 7 2.16 -11.14 41.39
C CYS A 7 3.39 -10.75 42.24
N PRO A 8 4.61 -10.87 41.69
CA PRO A 8 5.21 -9.61 41.26
C PRO A 8 6.06 -9.77 39.99
N LEU A 9 6.18 -8.68 39.22
CA LEU A 9 7.44 -8.19 38.66
C LEU A 9 7.21 -6.82 38.02
N SER A 10 7.63 -5.81 38.76
CA SER A 10 7.93 -4.46 38.29
C SER A 10 9.31 -4.45 37.63
N ASN A 11 9.40 -3.88 36.44
CA ASN A 11 10.59 -3.16 35.98
C ASN A 11 10.18 -2.09 34.96
N ASP A 12 10.88 -0.98 35.04
CA ASP A 12 10.56 0.34 34.53
C ASP A 12 10.60 0.47 33.00
N GLU A 13 9.43 0.70 32.41
CA GLU A 13 9.24 1.48 31.18
C GLU A 13 8.00 2.35 31.43
N PRO A 14 7.90 3.58 30.87
CA PRO A 14 6.69 4.38 31.00
C PRO A 14 5.55 3.62 30.33
N LYS A 15 4.77 2.88 31.14
CA LYS A 15 3.62 2.09 30.72
C LYS A 15 2.69 3.02 29.96
N LYS A 16 2.67 2.89 28.64
CA LYS A 16 1.68 3.49 27.75
C LYS A 16 0.30 3.12 28.31
N LEU A 17 -0.30 4.04 29.07
CA LEU A 17 -1.60 3.85 29.69
C LEU A 17 -2.58 3.49 28.57
N LYS A 18 -3.41 2.46 28.79
CA LYS A 18 -4.52 2.20 27.88
C LYS A 18 -5.54 3.35 28.05
N PRO A 19 -6.29 3.76 27.00
CA PRO A 19 -7.25 4.86 27.09
C PRO A 19 -8.28 4.68 28.22
N CYS A 20 -8.57 3.43 28.58
CA CYS A 20 -9.47 3.07 29.67
C CYS A 20 -8.95 3.41 31.09
N CYS A 21 -7.66 3.73 31.26
CA CYS A 21 -7.02 3.94 32.57
C CYS A 21 -6.55 5.39 32.81
N ALA A 22 -6.61 6.26 31.80
CA ALA A 22 -6.11 7.63 31.93
C ALA A 22 -7.11 8.60 32.57
N CYS A 23 -8.41 8.33 32.40
CA CYS A 23 -9.48 9.19 32.89
C CYS A 23 -10.60 8.36 33.57
N PRO A 24 -10.32 7.67 34.68
CA PRO A 24 -11.31 6.83 35.35
C PRO A 24 -12.52 7.63 35.85
N GLU A 25 -12.32 8.89 36.26
CA GLU A 25 -13.40 9.75 36.76
C GLU A 25 -14.38 10.17 35.67
N THR A 26 -13.89 10.70 34.54
CA THR A 26 -14.76 11.09 33.42
C THR A 26 -15.36 9.89 32.69
N LYS A 27 -14.67 8.74 32.72
CA LYS A 27 -15.20 7.47 32.20
C LYS A 27 -16.36 6.97 33.06
N LYS A 28 -16.22 6.97 34.38
CA LYS A 28 -17.25 6.49 35.31
C LYS A 28 -18.51 7.36 35.23
N ALA A 29 -18.35 8.69 35.22
CA ALA A 29 -19.49 9.61 35.05
C ALA A 29 -20.20 9.44 33.70
N ARG A 30 -19.46 9.17 32.63
CA ARG A 30 -20.04 8.85 31.32
C ARG A 30 -20.81 7.53 31.36
N ASP A 31 -20.20 6.46 31.86
CA ASP A 31 -20.79 5.12 31.85
C ASP A 31 -22.03 5.06 32.75
N GLU A 32 -22.03 5.73 33.91
CA GLU A 32 -23.20 5.89 34.77
C GLU A 32 -24.33 6.66 34.07
N CYS A 33 -24.02 7.75 33.37
CA CYS A 33 -25.02 8.49 32.62
C CYS A 33 -25.62 7.65 31.49
N ILE A 34 -24.80 6.93 30.72
CA ILE A 34 -25.27 6.11 29.59
C ILE A 34 -26.20 5.01 30.08
N VAL A 35 -25.86 4.35 31.20
CA VAL A 35 -26.69 3.30 31.80
C VAL A 35 -28.03 3.84 32.30
N LEU A 36 -28.06 5.05 32.85
CA LEU A 36 -29.28 5.64 33.44
C LEU A 36 -30.18 6.34 32.42
N ASN A 37 -29.58 7.06 31.45
CA ASN A 37 -30.29 8.03 30.61
C ASN A 37 -30.20 7.74 29.10
N GLY A 38 -29.40 6.75 28.69
CA GLY A 38 -29.10 6.46 27.28
C GLY A 38 -28.07 7.43 26.68
N GLU A 39 -27.40 7.00 25.61
CA GLU A 39 -26.26 7.74 25.01
C GLU A 39 -26.65 9.16 24.54
N GLU A 40 -27.89 9.33 24.05
CA GLU A 40 -28.35 10.58 23.45
C GLU A 40 -28.43 11.77 24.43
N LYS A 41 -28.62 11.51 25.72
CA LYS A 41 -28.69 12.55 26.76
C LYS A 41 -27.36 12.80 27.48
N CYS A 42 -26.33 12.01 27.18
CA CYS A 42 -25.06 12.04 27.89
C CYS A 42 -23.92 12.73 27.13
N GLY A 43 -24.26 13.52 26.10
CA GLY A 43 -23.29 14.24 25.27
C GLY A 43 -22.28 15.05 26.07
N THR A 44 -22.71 15.70 27.16
CA THR A 44 -21.84 16.50 28.05
C THR A 44 -20.75 15.67 28.73
N TYR A 45 -21.10 14.49 29.26
CA TYR A 45 -20.15 13.57 29.91
C TYR A 45 -19.25 12.87 28.88
N ILE A 46 -19.78 12.57 27.69
CA ILE A 46 -19.00 12.02 26.57
C ILE A 46 -17.95 13.04 26.10
N GLU A 47 -18.32 14.31 25.95
CA GLU A 47 -17.41 15.39 25.57
C GLU A 47 -16.36 15.66 26.66
N ALA A 48 -16.73 15.61 27.94
CA ALA A 48 -15.79 15.73 29.05
C ALA A 48 -14.76 14.59 29.06
N HIS A 49 -15.19 13.35 28.79
CA HIS A 49 -14.28 12.22 28.66
C HIS A 49 -13.36 12.34 27.43
N LYS A 50 -13.90 12.72 26.27
CA LYS A 50 -13.10 13.02 25.06
C LYS A 50 -12.10 14.15 25.28
N LYS A 51 -12.47 15.18 26.05
CA LYS A 51 -11.58 16.27 26.44
C LYS A 51 -10.45 15.76 27.33
N CYS A 52 -10.76 14.92 28.31
CA CYS A 52 -9.73 14.31 29.15
C CYS A 52 -8.76 13.42 28.36
N LEU A 53 -9.24 12.62 27.40
CA LEU A 53 -8.39 11.82 26.50
C LEU A 53 -7.50 12.70 25.61
N ARG A 54 -8.03 13.83 25.12
CA ARG A 54 -7.26 14.86 24.40
C ARG A 54 -6.17 15.48 25.27
N ASP A 55 -6.49 15.84 26.51
CA ASP A 55 -5.56 16.43 27.45
C ASP A 55 -4.43 15.46 27.84
N HIS A 56 -4.72 14.15 27.83
CA HIS A 56 -3.72 13.08 28.04
C HIS A 56 -2.98 12.66 26.75
N GLY A 57 -3.23 13.31 25.61
CA GLY A 57 -2.49 13.05 24.36
C GLY A 57 -2.85 11.75 23.63
N PHE A 58 -3.96 11.08 23.98
CA PHE A 58 -4.36 9.83 23.33
C PHE A 58 -4.65 9.99 21.84
N ASP A 59 -5.19 11.13 21.42
CA ASP A 59 -5.46 11.42 20.01
C ASP A 59 -4.17 11.47 19.18
N LEU A 60 -3.07 11.94 19.77
CA LEU A 60 -1.76 11.99 19.12
C LEU A 60 -1.16 10.60 18.98
N GLN A 61 -1.24 9.79 20.04
CA GLN A 61 -0.72 8.44 20.04
C GLN A 61 -1.48 7.53 19.07
N LEU A 62 -2.82 7.65 19.00
CA LEU A 62 -3.64 6.95 18.03
C LEU A 62 -3.29 7.36 16.60
N SER A 63 -3.14 8.66 16.36
CA SER A 63 -2.75 9.19 15.04
C SER A 63 -1.39 8.65 14.59
N GLN A 64 -0.40 8.62 15.49
CA GLN A 64 0.92 8.03 15.21
C GLN A 64 0.83 6.54 14.90
N GLN A 65 0.07 5.77 15.69
CA GLN A 65 -0.11 4.33 15.44
C GLN A 65 -0.79 4.06 14.09
N GLU A 66 -1.76 4.88 13.73
CA GLU A 66 -2.43 4.82 12.44
C GLU A 66 -1.50 5.09 11.26
N ILE A 67 -0.64 6.10 11.37
CA ILE A 67 0.37 6.42 10.35
C ILE A 67 1.31 5.23 10.18
N LEU A 68 1.83 4.65 11.27
CA LEU A 68 2.70 3.47 11.23
C LEU A 68 2.02 2.26 10.57
N LYS A 69 0.76 1.99 10.89
CA LYS A 69 0.01 0.88 10.28
C LYS A 69 -0.13 1.06 8.76
N ARG A 70 -0.44 2.29 8.32
CA ARG A 70 -0.53 2.63 6.90
C ARG A 70 0.82 2.53 6.21
N ASP A 71 1.89 2.99 6.84
CA ASP A 71 3.27 2.86 6.33
C ASP A 71 3.65 1.39 6.10
N ILE A 72 3.37 0.51 7.06
CA ILE A 72 3.65 -0.93 6.95
C ILE A 72 2.82 -1.54 5.81
N ALA A 73 1.54 -1.19 5.71
CA ALA A 73 0.68 -1.69 4.63
C ALA A 73 1.20 -1.27 3.25
N ILE A 74 1.60 0.00 3.08
CA ILE A 74 2.18 0.52 1.84
C ILE A 74 3.47 -0.23 1.50
N LYS A 75 4.37 -0.42 2.48
CA LYS A 75 5.62 -1.17 2.28
C LYS A 75 5.37 -2.61 1.83
N ASN A 76 4.42 -3.29 2.48
CA ASN A 76 4.05 -4.65 2.11
C ASN A 76 3.47 -4.71 0.70
N GLN A 77 2.61 -3.76 0.31
CA GLN A 77 2.09 -3.69 -1.05
C GLN A 77 3.18 -3.40 -2.09
N ILE A 78 4.13 -2.52 -1.78
CA ILE A 78 5.29 -2.26 -2.64
C ILE A 78 6.12 -3.53 -2.81
N GLU A 79 6.33 -4.28 -1.73
CA GLU A 79 7.08 -5.53 -1.77
C GLU A 79 6.34 -6.60 -2.58
N CYS A 80 5.02 -6.70 -2.44
CA CYS A 80 4.20 -7.52 -3.32
C CYS A 80 4.41 -7.16 -4.78
N ILE A 81 4.39 -5.85 -5.13
CA ILE A 81 4.64 -5.40 -6.51
C ILE A 81 6.02 -5.87 -6.99
N LYS A 82 7.08 -5.77 -6.18
CA LYS A 82 8.43 -6.19 -6.57
C LYS A 82 8.53 -7.69 -6.91
N HIS A 83 7.72 -8.53 -6.29
CA HIS A 83 7.78 -9.99 -6.42
C HIS A 83 6.61 -10.60 -7.21
N LEU A 84 5.87 -9.77 -7.94
CA LEU A 84 4.83 -10.24 -8.84
C LEU A 84 5.43 -11.05 -10.00
N GLU A 85 5.14 -12.35 -10.05
CA GLU A 85 5.51 -13.22 -11.17
C GLU A 85 4.40 -13.25 -12.23
N LYS A 86 4.76 -13.33 -13.53
CA LYS A 86 3.83 -13.49 -14.67
C LYS A 86 2.65 -12.51 -14.69
N SER A 87 2.87 -11.30 -14.19
CA SER A 87 1.81 -10.30 -14.07
C SER A 87 1.62 -9.51 -15.36
N SER A 88 0.37 -9.13 -15.64
CA SER A 88 0.04 -8.23 -16.74
C SER A 88 0.42 -6.79 -16.39
N GLN A 89 0.80 -6.01 -17.41
CA GLN A 89 0.99 -4.56 -17.30
C GLN A 89 -0.21 -3.86 -16.65
N LYS A 90 -1.44 -4.34 -16.91
CA LYS A 90 -2.66 -3.80 -16.30
C LYS A 90 -2.69 -4.05 -14.79
N GLN A 91 -2.35 -5.25 -14.34
CA GLN A 91 -2.35 -5.60 -12.91
C GLN A 91 -1.33 -4.77 -12.11
N VAL A 92 -0.12 -4.57 -12.67
CA VAL A 92 0.90 -3.70 -12.07
C VAL A 92 0.41 -2.25 -12.02
N GLY A 93 -0.27 -1.78 -13.07
CA GLY A 93 -0.89 -0.45 -13.11
C GLY A 93 -1.96 -0.25 -12.04
N ASP A 94 -2.87 -1.22 -11.89
CA ASP A 94 -3.97 -1.16 -10.92
C ASP A 94 -3.44 -1.15 -9.48
N LEU A 95 -2.51 -2.05 -9.15
CA LEU A 95 -1.86 -2.08 -7.83
C LEU A 95 -1.07 -0.80 -7.56
N CYS A 96 -0.34 -0.27 -8.55
CA CYS A 96 0.35 1.01 -8.43
C CYS A 96 -0.63 2.16 -8.12
N GLY A 97 -1.79 2.18 -8.79
CA GLY A 97 -2.85 3.16 -8.53
C GLY A 97 -3.38 3.08 -7.10
N GLN A 98 -3.61 1.86 -6.59
CA GLN A 98 -4.04 1.63 -5.20
C GLN A 98 -3.01 2.13 -4.19
N VAL A 99 -1.72 1.78 -4.36
CA VAL A 99 -0.65 2.23 -3.46
C VAL A 99 -0.51 3.76 -3.50
N LYS A 100 -0.60 4.38 -4.69
CA LYS A 100 -0.56 5.85 -4.83
C LYS A 100 -1.68 6.52 -4.04
N LYS A 101 -2.90 5.97 -4.08
CA LYS A 101 -4.03 6.49 -3.30
C LYS A 101 -3.74 6.41 -1.80
N GLN A 102 -3.24 5.28 -1.32
CA GLN A 102 -2.86 5.12 0.10
C GLN A 102 -1.75 6.08 0.53
N ILE A 103 -0.77 6.35 -0.34
CA ILE A 103 0.30 7.33 -0.10
C ILE A 103 -0.28 8.74 0.06
N VAL A 104 -1.28 9.12 -0.75
CA VAL A 104 -1.94 10.43 -0.62
C VAL A 104 -2.71 10.52 0.69
N GLU A 105 -3.46 9.48 1.04
CA GLU A 105 -4.18 9.41 2.32
C GLU A 105 -3.21 9.49 3.52
N LEU A 106 -2.10 8.76 3.47
CA LEU A 106 -1.06 8.82 4.51
C LEU A 106 -0.47 10.24 4.65
N ALA A 107 -0.26 10.96 3.55
CA ALA A 107 0.21 12.35 3.59
C ALA A 107 -0.79 13.25 4.34
N VAL A 108 -2.09 13.07 4.09
CA VAL A 108 -3.14 13.80 4.82
C VAL A 108 -3.09 13.48 6.31
N HIS A 109 -2.93 12.20 6.70
CA HIS A 109 -2.79 11.83 8.11
C HIS A 109 -1.57 12.48 8.77
N ILE A 110 -0.41 12.50 8.09
CA ILE A 110 0.79 13.18 8.59
C ILE A 110 0.54 14.69 8.77
N ASP A 111 -0.16 15.33 7.84
CA ASP A 111 -0.50 16.75 7.95
C ASP A 111 -1.53 17.02 9.06
N THR A 112 -2.46 16.10 9.32
CA THR A 112 -3.34 16.22 10.50
C THR A 112 -2.56 16.11 11.80
N LEU A 113 -1.60 15.16 11.90
CA LEU A 113 -0.73 15.04 13.06
C LEU A 113 0.11 16.32 13.26
N GLN A 114 0.64 16.89 12.18
CA GLN A 114 1.36 18.17 12.20
C GLN A 114 0.50 19.32 12.76
N ARG A 115 -0.77 19.41 12.35
CA ARG A 115 -1.70 20.42 12.86
C ARG A 115 -2.03 20.21 14.34
N LEU A 116 -2.18 18.94 14.77
CA LEU A 116 -2.42 18.61 16.17
C LEU A 116 -1.19 18.90 17.03
N ALA A 117 0.01 18.55 16.56
CA ALA A 117 1.28 18.86 17.22
C ALA A 117 1.45 20.37 17.45
N ASN A 118 1.10 21.21 16.47
CA ASN A 118 1.18 22.66 16.60
C ASN A 118 0.23 23.25 17.67
N LYS A 119 -0.83 22.53 18.04
CA LYS A 119 -1.77 22.95 19.10
C LYS A 119 -1.34 22.49 20.50
N VAL A 120 -0.29 21.69 20.61
CA VAL A 120 0.22 21.20 21.91
C VAL A 120 0.83 22.37 22.69
N LYS A 121 0.40 22.52 23.95
CA LYS A 121 0.86 23.59 24.85
C LYS A 121 2.29 23.36 25.34
N SER A 122 2.67 22.10 25.59
CA SER A 122 4.01 21.74 26.05
C SER A 122 5.02 21.86 24.90
N VAL A 123 6.01 22.76 25.07
CA VAL A 123 7.05 23.02 24.07
C VAL A 123 7.84 21.75 23.76
N LYS A 124 8.25 21.00 24.79
CA LYS A 124 9.02 19.77 24.66
C LYS A 124 8.26 18.69 23.88
N GLN A 125 7.01 18.43 24.25
CA GLN A 125 6.17 17.44 23.54
C GLN A 125 5.89 17.86 22.10
N ARG A 126 5.68 19.15 21.85
CA ARG A 126 5.51 19.67 20.50
C ARG A 126 6.75 19.42 19.65
N GLU A 127 7.94 19.74 20.15
CA GLU A 127 9.20 19.51 19.43
C GLU A 127 9.42 18.02 19.11
N GLU A 128 9.19 17.13 20.08
CA GLU A 128 9.25 15.68 19.87
C GLU A 128 8.28 15.21 18.76
N LEU A 129 7.03 15.70 18.78
CA LEU A 129 6.04 15.38 17.74
C LEU A 129 6.44 15.91 16.36
N LEU A 130 7.03 17.11 16.29
CA LEU A 130 7.50 17.68 15.02
C LEU A 130 8.65 16.87 14.42
N VAL A 131 9.55 16.34 15.25
CA VAL A 131 10.59 15.41 14.81
C VAL A 131 9.95 14.15 14.20
N HIS A 132 8.98 13.54 14.88
CA HIS A 132 8.27 12.38 14.34
C HIS A 132 7.52 12.69 13.04
N VAL A 133 6.86 13.84 12.94
CA VAL A 133 6.21 14.26 11.68
C VAL A 133 7.24 14.35 10.55
N LYS A 134 8.42 14.93 10.82
CA LYS A 134 9.51 15.00 9.84
C LYS A 134 9.97 13.61 9.41
N GLU A 135 10.14 12.69 10.36
CA GLU A 135 10.49 11.29 10.09
C GLU A 135 9.45 10.60 9.19
N HIS A 136 8.16 10.74 9.50
CA HIS A 136 7.08 10.19 8.68
C HIS A 136 7.06 10.79 7.27
N ARG A 137 7.34 12.09 7.12
CA ARG A 137 7.45 12.73 5.79
C ARG A 137 8.62 12.16 4.98
N MET A 138 9.77 11.95 5.62
CA MET A 138 10.91 11.31 4.98
C MET A 138 10.59 9.87 4.58
N GLU A 139 9.89 9.12 5.43
CA GLU A 139 9.46 7.75 5.12
C GLU A 139 8.47 7.70 3.96
N LEU A 140 7.50 8.60 3.94
CA LEU A 140 6.56 8.76 2.83
C LEU A 140 7.30 9.03 1.50
N GLN A 141 8.34 9.87 1.52
CA GLN A 141 9.16 10.14 0.35
C GLN A 141 9.95 8.90 -0.09
N ARG A 142 10.53 8.13 0.85
CA ARG A 142 11.17 6.84 0.57
C ARG A 142 10.17 5.86 -0.04
N ASN A 143 8.97 5.73 0.51
CA ASN A 143 7.90 4.86 0.00
C ASN A 143 7.50 5.25 -1.44
N ARG A 144 7.38 6.55 -1.74
CA ARG A 144 7.15 7.04 -3.11
C ARG A 144 8.25 6.63 -4.08
N GLN A 145 9.51 6.74 -3.67
CA GLN A 145 10.65 6.34 -4.50
C GLN A 145 10.69 4.82 -4.69
N SER A 146 10.49 4.05 -3.63
CA SER A 146 10.43 2.59 -3.68
C SER A 146 9.31 2.08 -4.59
N LEU A 147 8.12 2.70 -4.55
CA LEU A 147 7.03 2.36 -5.47
C LEU A 147 7.42 2.62 -6.93
N ARG A 148 8.02 3.78 -7.23
CA ARG A 148 8.49 4.09 -8.59
C ARG A 148 9.50 3.06 -9.06
N GLN A 149 10.48 2.73 -8.23
CA GLN A 149 11.50 1.75 -8.56
C GLN A 149 10.89 0.35 -8.78
N ALA A 150 9.99 -0.09 -7.90
CA ALA A 150 9.32 -1.38 -8.00
C ALA A 150 8.53 -1.52 -9.31
N VAL A 151 7.75 -0.49 -9.67
CA VAL A 151 6.96 -0.48 -10.91
C VAL A 151 7.87 -0.50 -12.14
N LEU A 152 8.95 0.30 -12.14
CA LEU A 152 9.90 0.31 -13.26
C LEU A 152 10.58 -1.05 -13.45
N THR A 153 11.03 -1.68 -12.35
CA THR A 153 11.63 -3.02 -12.42
C THR A 153 10.64 -4.06 -12.95
N GLN A 154 9.39 -4.01 -12.48
CA GLN A 154 8.34 -4.93 -12.94
C GLN A 154 7.97 -4.73 -14.42
N MET A 155 7.85 -3.47 -14.86
CA MET A 155 7.58 -3.18 -16.28
C MET A 155 8.71 -3.70 -17.18
N LYS A 156 9.97 -3.51 -16.78
CA LYS A 156 11.13 -4.05 -17.52
C LYS A 156 11.08 -5.57 -17.60
N TYR A 157 10.76 -6.24 -16.49
CA TYR A 157 10.64 -7.70 -16.48
C TYR A 157 9.54 -8.19 -17.44
N ILE A 158 8.38 -7.53 -17.47
CA ILE A 158 7.28 -7.86 -18.39
C ILE A 158 7.71 -7.68 -19.86
N GLU A 159 8.42 -6.58 -20.16
CA GLU A 159 8.93 -6.30 -21.50
C GLU A 159 10.00 -7.32 -21.93
N GLU A 160 10.95 -7.65 -21.05
CA GLU A 160 11.98 -8.66 -21.28
C GLU A 160 11.37 -10.05 -21.48
N TYR A 161 10.40 -10.43 -20.65
CA TYR A 161 9.68 -11.69 -20.81
C TYR A 161 8.93 -11.75 -22.16
N SER A 162 8.27 -10.66 -22.56
CA SER A 162 7.56 -10.57 -23.84
C SER A 162 8.54 -10.67 -25.01
N ARG A 163 9.69 -10.00 -24.91
CA ARG A 163 10.78 -10.04 -25.90
C ARG A 163 11.33 -11.46 -26.04
N ASP A 164 11.66 -12.12 -24.93
CA ASP A 164 12.17 -13.49 -24.90
C ASP A 164 11.16 -14.50 -25.49
N TYR A 165 9.87 -14.32 -25.20
CA TYR A 165 8.82 -15.13 -25.79
C TYR A 165 8.76 -14.96 -27.31
N LEU A 166 8.82 -13.71 -27.80
CA LEU A 166 8.85 -13.40 -29.24
C LEU A 166 10.10 -13.95 -29.92
N PHE A 167 11.28 -13.89 -29.30
CA PHE A 167 12.50 -14.48 -29.87
C PHE A 167 12.45 -16.02 -29.89
N ARG A 168 11.92 -16.68 -28.84
CA ARG A 168 11.82 -18.15 -28.80
C ARG A 168 10.76 -18.74 -29.72
N HIS A 169 9.70 -18.00 -30.05
CA HIS A 169 8.61 -18.47 -30.92
C HIS A 169 8.55 -17.78 -32.29
N GLY A 170 9.36 -16.74 -32.52
CA GLY A 170 9.39 -15.97 -33.76
C GLY A 170 10.01 -16.71 -34.94
N ASP A 171 10.97 -17.62 -34.69
CA ASP A 171 11.62 -18.39 -35.75
C ASP A 171 10.66 -19.37 -36.43
N MET A 172 9.73 -19.99 -35.67
CA MET A 172 8.78 -20.96 -36.24
C MET A 172 7.84 -20.33 -37.28
N ASN A 173 7.36 -19.11 -37.05
CA ASN A 173 6.45 -18.43 -37.98
C ASN A 173 7.18 -17.88 -39.20
N ASN A 174 8.44 -17.45 -39.06
CA ASN A 174 9.22 -16.92 -40.16
C ASN A 174 9.72 -18.05 -41.08
N GLU A 175 10.13 -19.18 -40.49
CA GLU A 175 10.47 -20.41 -41.21
C GLU A 175 9.23 -21.03 -41.87
N GLU A 176 8.08 -21.09 -41.21
CA GLU A 176 6.84 -21.59 -41.80
C GLU A 176 6.34 -20.68 -42.94
N MET A 177 6.45 -19.35 -42.77
CA MET A 177 6.12 -18.38 -43.81
C MET A 177 7.08 -18.47 -45.00
N GLU A 178 8.39 -18.62 -44.77
CA GLU A 178 9.37 -18.89 -45.83
C GLU A 178 9.08 -20.21 -46.55
N LEU A 179 8.77 -21.28 -45.82
CA LEU A 179 8.48 -22.59 -46.39
C LEU A 179 7.25 -22.53 -47.30
N ARG A 180 6.16 -21.90 -46.85
CA ARG A 180 4.95 -21.66 -47.68
C ARG A 180 5.27 -20.82 -48.91
N ASN A 181 6.10 -19.79 -48.78
CA ASN A 181 6.51 -18.94 -49.91
C ASN A 181 7.38 -19.72 -50.91
N ARG A 182 8.27 -20.61 -50.45
CA ARG A 182 9.07 -21.49 -51.31
C ARG A 182 8.21 -22.51 -52.05
N ILE A 183 7.23 -23.13 -51.38
CA ILE A 183 6.29 -24.06 -52.00
C ILE A 183 5.48 -23.37 -53.11
N LYS A 184 4.91 -22.19 -52.85
CA LYS A 184 4.19 -21.40 -53.87
C LYS A 184 5.04 -21.05 -55.07
N ARG A 185 6.30 -20.66 -54.87
CA ARG A 185 7.25 -20.38 -55.97
C ARG A 185 7.52 -21.64 -56.80
N SER A 186 7.68 -22.79 -56.14
CA SER A 186 7.86 -24.08 -56.83
C SER A 186 6.64 -24.49 -57.65
N GLU A 187 5.43 -24.33 -57.10
CA GLU A 187 4.17 -24.60 -57.81
C GLU A 187 3.97 -23.67 -59.00
N ASN A 188 4.26 -22.38 -58.84
CA ASN A 188 4.18 -21.41 -59.93
C ASN A 188 5.16 -21.76 -61.06
N LEU A 189 6.41 -22.11 -60.74
CA LEU A 189 7.39 -22.55 -61.74
C LEU A 189 6.97 -23.85 -62.44
N LYS A 190 6.36 -24.80 -61.73
CA LYS A 190 5.79 -26.02 -62.34
C LYS A 190 4.62 -25.69 -63.25
N ASN A 191 3.75 -24.77 -62.85
CA ASN A 191 2.60 -24.34 -63.65
C ASN A 191 3.05 -23.54 -64.89
N GLU A 192 4.08 -22.71 -64.77
CA GLU A 192 4.71 -22.01 -65.90
C GLU A 192 5.41 -22.97 -66.85
N SER A 193 6.12 -23.98 -66.32
CA SER A 193 6.71 -25.05 -67.12
C SER A 193 5.65 -25.90 -67.84
N MET A 194 4.53 -26.21 -67.17
CA MET A 194 3.40 -26.87 -67.82
C MET A 194 2.79 -25.99 -68.92
N LYS A 195 2.61 -24.69 -68.68
CA LYS A 195 2.11 -23.74 -69.71
C LYS A 195 3.06 -23.58 -70.90
N ALA A 196 4.38 -23.59 -70.66
CA ALA A 196 5.39 -23.53 -71.71
C ALA A 196 5.39 -24.78 -72.61
N ASN A 197 5.04 -25.95 -72.05
CA ASN A 197 4.89 -27.19 -72.81
C ASN A 197 3.59 -27.27 -73.65
N PHE A 198 2.68 -26.29 -73.54
CA PHE A 198 1.45 -26.20 -74.34
C PHE A 198 1.50 -25.16 -75.48
N PHE A 199 2.66 -24.51 -75.69
CA PHE A 199 2.87 -23.58 -76.81
C PHE A 199 4.10 -24.02 -77.63
N THR A 200 3.95 -25.11 -78.39
CA THR A 200 4.78 -25.38 -79.57
C THR A 200 3.91 -25.22 -80.80
N PRO A 201 4.07 -24.16 -81.61
CA PRO A 201 3.44 -24.09 -82.93
C PRO A 201 4.24 -24.96 -83.90
N GLU A 202 3.55 -25.91 -84.56
CA GLU A 202 3.91 -26.35 -85.92
C GLU A 202 3.72 -25.21 -86.92
#